data_AF-A0A4R1WUH5-F1
#
_entry.id   AF-A0A4R1WUH5-F1
#
_cell.length_a   1.000
_cell.length_b   1.000
_cell.length_c   1.000
_cell.angle_alpha   90.00
_cell.angle_beta   90.00
_cell.angle_gamma   90.00
#
_symmetry.space_group_name_H-M   'P 1'
#
loop_
_entity.id
_entity.type
_entity.pdbx_description
1 polymer ?
#
loop_
_entity_poly.entity_id
_entity_poly.type
_entity_poly.pdbx_seq_one_letter_code
_entity_poly.pdbx_strand_id
1 'polypeptide(L)'
;MSVGGWNTRVVVATGVAMMGLLLVACGNKEPAAGEVPAASVPTATASTTPSTSPTAGPTAAPVDNPSEPGATAEPSKKPTVAPKPTPVKPFRLSSSMLLTGKEMAKGDPSRRWRSNSQAPLAPICGLASTRGDKVQGVLSRHFTDELEADGGQWITRYSDERAARAAYNQIVATIKSCKAFSPGQTHARKMTENRTLALGDRTRILRWYDYALPSDPGSENGGFPYAVTQQGNVVSVLAFSEMGTGIEPANFERIARSAAARLG
;
A
#
# COMPACT_ATOMS: atom_id res chain seq x y z
N MET A 1 -68.49 7.39 20.73
CA MET A 1 -69.04 8.75 20.52
C MET A 1 -67.89 9.68 20.15
N SER A 2 -68.11 10.60 19.20
CA SER A 2 -67.14 11.51 18.52
C SER A 2 -66.16 10.81 17.57
N VAL A 3 -66.26 10.84 16.24
CA VAL A 3 -66.61 11.84 15.18
C VAL A 3 -65.44 12.73 14.76
N GLY A 4 -65.12 12.68 13.45
CA GLY A 4 -64.35 13.68 12.68
C GLY A 4 -63.03 13.11 12.12
N GLY A 5 -62.78 12.93 10.83
CA GLY A 5 -63.46 13.37 9.61
C GLY A 5 -62.48 14.15 8.70
N TRP A 6 -62.26 13.64 7.47
CA TRP A 6 -61.89 14.35 6.23
C TRP A 6 -60.48 15.00 6.09
N ASN A 7 -59.80 15.06 4.92
CA ASN A 7 -60.11 14.64 3.54
C ASN A 7 -58.85 14.74 2.63
N THR A 8 -58.91 14.04 1.46
CA THR A 8 -58.27 14.32 0.13
C THR A 8 -56.74 14.49 0.02
N ARG A 9 -55.98 13.62 -0.68
CA ARG A 9 -55.85 13.38 -2.15
C ARG A 9 -55.46 14.60 -3.00
N VAL A 10 -54.34 14.51 -3.74
CA VAL A 10 -54.18 14.55 -5.23
C VAL A 10 -52.71 14.91 -5.60
N VAL A 11 -51.94 13.96 -6.20
CA VAL A 11 -51.38 13.87 -7.60
C VAL A 11 -50.21 14.85 -7.87
N VAL A 12 -49.06 14.45 -8.43
CA VAL A 12 -48.67 14.40 -9.87
C VAL A 12 -47.21 13.86 -9.88
N ALA A 13 -46.87 12.71 -10.46
CA ALA A 13 -46.73 12.31 -11.87
C ALA A 13 -45.25 12.22 -12.32
N THR A 14 -45.01 11.10 -12.98
CA THR A 14 -43.85 10.65 -13.74
C THR A 14 -43.32 11.67 -14.75
N GLY A 15 -42.00 11.86 -14.76
CA GLY A 15 -41.25 12.47 -15.85
C GLY A 15 -40.03 11.63 -16.19
N VAL A 16 -40.17 10.77 -17.21
CA VAL A 16 -39.06 10.09 -17.90
C VAL A 16 -38.48 11.08 -18.90
N ALA A 17 -37.20 11.41 -18.78
CA ALA A 17 -36.45 12.13 -19.81
C ALA A 17 -35.26 11.27 -20.25
N MET A 18 -35.42 10.64 -21.41
CA MET A 18 -34.32 10.18 -22.24
C MET A 18 -33.67 11.39 -22.92
N MET A 19 -32.37 11.58 -22.71
CA MET A 19 -31.41 12.18 -23.65
C MET A 19 -30.09 11.48 -23.33
N GLY A 20 -29.36 10.87 -24.24
CA GLY A 20 -29.08 11.26 -25.62
C GLY A 20 -27.55 11.27 -25.72
N LEU A 21 -26.99 10.26 -26.37
CA LEU A 21 -25.55 10.14 -26.63
C LEU A 21 -25.00 11.41 -27.28
N LEU A 22 -23.90 11.94 -26.75
CA LEU A 22 -22.90 12.66 -27.54
C LEU A 22 -21.50 12.16 -27.16
N LEU A 23 -20.93 11.38 -28.08
CA LEU A 23 -19.49 11.23 -28.24
C LEU A 23 -18.92 12.60 -28.65
N VAL A 24 -17.88 13.06 -27.94
CA VAL A 24 -16.93 14.03 -28.49
C VAL A 24 -15.53 13.46 -28.29
N ALA A 25 -14.93 13.08 -29.41
CA ALA A 25 -13.50 12.84 -29.56
C ALA A 25 -12.82 14.12 -30.08
N CYS A 26 -11.53 14.25 -29.74
CA CYS A 26 -10.51 15.14 -30.30
C CYS A 26 -10.55 16.63 -29.95
N GLY A 27 -9.45 17.10 -29.36
CA GLY A 27 -9.14 18.53 -29.29
C GLY A 27 -7.97 18.91 -28.39
N ASN A 28 -6.77 18.36 -28.64
CA ASN A 28 -5.53 18.97 -28.13
C ASN A 28 -5.43 20.41 -28.65
N LYS A 29 -5.31 21.38 -27.74
CA LYS A 29 -4.78 22.71 -28.03
C LYS A 29 -3.82 23.12 -26.93
N GLU A 30 -2.53 23.07 -27.25
CA GLU A 30 -1.53 23.97 -26.69
C GLU A 30 -1.92 25.43 -26.98
N PRO A 31 -1.47 26.36 -26.13
CA PRO A 31 -0.91 27.59 -26.64
C PRO A 31 0.58 27.69 -26.32
N ALA A 32 1.29 28.10 -27.35
CA ALA A 32 2.71 28.35 -27.41
C ALA A 32 3.17 29.57 -26.58
N ALA A 33 4.43 29.46 -26.17
CA ALA A 33 5.47 30.46 -25.97
C ALA A 33 5.13 31.96 -26.03
N GLY A 34 5.57 32.66 -24.98
CA GLY A 34 5.91 34.08 -24.98
C GLY A 34 7.14 34.29 -24.09
N GLU A 35 8.10 35.05 -24.60
CA GLU A 35 9.54 35.05 -24.32
C GLU A 35 10.03 35.69 -23.01
N VAL A 36 11.30 35.38 -22.74
CA VAL A 36 12.24 35.79 -21.68
C VAL A 36 12.68 37.28 -21.82
N PRO A 37 13.33 37.89 -20.80
CA PRO A 37 14.81 37.85 -20.72
C PRO A 37 15.34 37.65 -19.27
N ALA A 38 16.23 36.70 -19.01
CA ALA A 38 17.70 36.70 -19.17
C ALA A 38 18.46 37.46 -18.06
N ALA A 39 19.11 36.71 -17.15
CA ALA A 39 20.34 37.12 -16.46
C ALA A 39 21.11 35.89 -15.92
N SER A 40 22.08 35.45 -16.74
CA SER A 40 23.48 35.08 -16.48
C SER A 40 23.94 34.21 -15.28
N VAL A 41 24.72 33.20 -15.68
CA VAL A 41 25.52 32.18 -14.95
C VAL A 41 26.82 32.75 -14.33
N PRO A 42 27.57 32.03 -13.46
CA PRO A 42 28.58 31.02 -13.92
C PRO A 42 28.57 29.72 -13.07
N THR A 43 28.61 28.51 -13.64
CA THR A 43 29.74 27.72 -14.20
C THR A 43 30.92 27.48 -13.24
N ALA A 44 31.04 26.25 -12.73
CA ALA A 44 32.30 25.57 -12.43
C ALA A 44 32.07 24.05 -12.54
N THR A 45 32.42 23.42 -13.66
CA THR A 45 33.70 22.73 -13.96
C THR A 45 33.77 21.32 -13.35
N ALA A 46 33.62 20.32 -14.23
CA ALA A 46 33.97 18.93 -14.00
C ALA A 46 35.49 18.78 -13.87
N SER A 47 35.94 17.87 -13.01
CA SER A 47 37.34 17.42 -12.96
C SER A 47 37.38 15.90 -13.08
N THR A 48 38.08 15.42 -14.11
CA THR A 48 38.40 14.02 -14.37
C THR A 48 39.87 13.73 -14.02
N THR A 49 40.14 12.43 -13.80
CA THR A 49 41.42 11.69 -14.06
C THR A 49 42.53 11.76 -12.97
N PRO A 50 43.49 10.80 -12.91
CA PRO A 50 43.37 9.41 -12.44
C PRO A 50 44.50 8.94 -11.47
N SER A 51 44.47 7.66 -11.08
CA SER A 51 45.62 6.78 -10.77
C SER A 51 46.44 6.95 -9.47
N THR A 52 46.55 5.88 -8.67
CA THR A 52 47.83 5.29 -8.20
C THR A 52 47.60 3.98 -7.44
N SER A 53 48.09 2.88 -8.00
CA SER A 53 48.74 1.75 -7.30
C SER A 53 50.08 1.59 -8.03
N PRO A 54 51.21 1.24 -7.36
CA PRO A 54 51.36 0.09 -6.47
C PRO A 54 52.33 0.32 -5.28
N THR A 55 52.49 -0.66 -4.38
CA THR A 55 53.80 -1.07 -3.85
C THR A 55 53.68 -2.45 -3.19
N ALA A 56 54.52 -3.36 -3.66
CA ALA A 56 54.73 -4.71 -3.19
C ALA A 56 55.77 -4.76 -2.06
N GLY A 57 55.73 -5.84 -1.28
CA GLY A 57 56.85 -6.32 -0.46
C GLY A 57 56.43 -7.42 0.52
N PRO A 58 57.29 -8.38 0.88
CA PRO A 58 58.22 -9.10 0.02
C PRO A 58 57.99 -10.62 0.05
N THR A 59 58.52 -11.24 -1.01
CA THR A 59 58.83 -12.64 -1.22
C THR A 59 59.56 -13.28 -0.03
N ALA A 60 59.09 -14.46 0.39
CA ALA A 60 59.93 -15.48 1.00
C ALA A 60 59.49 -16.85 0.50
N ALA A 61 60.31 -17.43 -0.38
CA ALA A 61 60.43 -18.85 -0.67
C ALA A 61 61.94 -19.09 -0.86
N PRO A 62 62.48 -20.32 -0.83
CA PRO A 62 61.91 -21.62 -0.42
C PRO A 62 62.82 -22.36 0.59
N VAL A 63 62.30 -23.42 1.24
CA VAL A 63 63.16 -24.54 1.67
C VAL A 63 62.42 -25.84 1.38
N ASP A 64 62.88 -26.53 0.34
CA ASP A 64 62.63 -27.95 0.12
C ASP A 64 63.43 -28.78 1.14
N ASN A 65 62.81 -29.80 1.74
CA ASN A 65 63.28 -31.18 1.51
C ASN A 65 62.28 -32.23 2.03
N PRO A 66 62.26 -33.44 1.42
CA PRO A 66 61.22 -34.45 1.54
C PRO A 66 61.56 -35.57 2.53
N SER A 67 60.53 -36.26 3.03
CA SER A 67 60.60 -37.66 3.48
C SER A 67 59.21 -38.31 3.50
N GLU A 68 59.00 -39.18 2.51
CA GLU A 68 58.28 -40.48 2.49
C GLU A 68 56.83 -40.71 2.98
N PRO A 69 56.16 -41.74 2.41
CA PRO A 69 54.71 -41.87 2.38
C PRO A 69 54.16 -42.81 3.46
N GLY A 70 53.26 -42.28 4.30
CA GLY A 70 52.51 -43.05 5.28
C GLY A 70 51.12 -43.45 4.78
N ALA A 71 50.97 -44.75 4.51
CA ALA A 71 49.77 -45.58 4.62
C ALA A 71 48.38 -44.96 4.35
N THR A 72 47.83 -45.38 3.21
CA THR A 72 46.42 -45.66 2.89
C THR A 72 45.45 -45.62 4.09
N ALA A 73 44.68 -44.54 4.19
CA ALA A 73 43.42 -44.52 4.93
C ALA A 73 42.27 -44.57 3.93
N GLU A 74 41.58 -45.70 3.90
CA GLU A 74 40.40 -45.95 3.09
C GLU A 74 39.20 -45.17 3.66
N PRO A 75 38.60 -44.20 2.93
CA PRO A 75 37.37 -43.58 3.40
C PRO A 75 36.19 -44.44 2.94
N SER A 76 35.83 -45.45 3.73
CA SER A 76 34.50 -46.06 3.66
C SER A 76 33.48 -45.08 4.21
N LYS A 77 32.96 -44.21 3.33
CA LYS A 77 31.75 -43.43 3.60
C LYS A 77 30.71 -43.75 2.53
N LYS A 78 29.84 -44.68 2.88
CA LYS A 78 28.53 -44.90 2.25
C LYS A 78 27.89 -43.53 1.96
N PRO A 79 27.39 -43.26 0.73
CA PRO A 79 26.72 -42.01 0.44
C PRO A 79 25.52 -41.85 1.37
N THR A 80 25.59 -40.89 2.30
CA THR A 80 24.43 -40.44 3.06
C THR A 80 23.49 -39.80 2.05
N VAL A 81 22.44 -40.54 1.67
CA VAL A 81 21.35 -40.02 0.84
C VAL A 81 20.84 -38.74 1.51
N ALA A 82 21.00 -37.61 0.81
CA ALA A 82 20.50 -36.34 1.29
C ALA A 82 19.01 -36.48 1.63
N PRO A 83 18.56 -35.99 2.80
CA PRO A 83 17.16 -36.12 3.19
C PRO A 83 16.28 -35.49 2.11
N LYS A 84 15.34 -36.28 1.59
CA LYS A 84 14.34 -35.84 0.61
C LYS A 84 13.66 -34.59 1.17
N PRO A 85 13.64 -33.45 0.44
CA PRO A 85 13.00 -32.24 0.94
C PRO A 85 11.53 -32.55 1.23
N THR A 86 11.13 -32.38 2.48
CA THR A 86 9.74 -32.53 2.90
C THR A 86 8.90 -31.52 2.12
N PRO A 87 7.82 -31.93 1.44
CA PRO A 87 6.96 -30.99 0.72
C PRO A 87 6.46 -29.92 1.69
N VAL A 88 6.84 -28.66 1.46
CA VAL A 88 6.33 -27.53 2.23
C VAL A 88 4.83 -27.44 1.94
N LYS A 89 3.99 -27.59 2.98
CA LYS A 89 2.53 -27.47 2.84
C LYS A 89 2.22 -26.11 2.20
N PRO A 90 1.42 -26.06 1.12
CA PRO A 90 1.14 -24.80 0.45
C PRO A 90 0.44 -23.85 1.42
N PHE A 91 1.06 -22.70 1.67
CA PHE A 91 0.50 -21.64 2.49
C PHE A 91 -0.82 -21.16 1.86
N ARG A 92 -1.93 -21.27 2.59
CA ARG A 92 -3.25 -20.80 2.15
C ARG A 92 -3.67 -19.62 3.01
N LEU A 93 -4.26 -18.62 2.38
CA LEU A 93 -4.89 -17.52 3.11
C LEU A 93 -6.10 -18.06 3.89
N SER A 94 -6.25 -17.61 5.13
CA SER A 94 -7.40 -17.93 5.99
C SER A 94 -8.06 -16.67 6.54
N SER A 95 -9.36 -16.74 6.80
CA SER A 95 -10.12 -15.60 7.35
C SER A 95 -9.61 -15.11 8.71
N SER A 96 -8.86 -15.94 9.44
CA SER A 96 -8.17 -15.58 10.69
C SER A 96 -7.03 -14.57 10.50
N MET A 97 -6.57 -14.37 9.26
CA MET A 97 -5.56 -13.34 8.92
C MET A 97 -6.19 -11.94 8.83
N LEU A 98 -7.51 -11.86 8.67
CA LEU A 98 -8.24 -10.59 8.62
C LEU A 98 -8.56 -10.13 10.05
N LEU A 99 -8.38 -8.83 10.30
CA LEU A 99 -8.88 -8.19 11.52
C LEU A 99 -10.40 -8.36 11.63
N THR A 100 -10.91 -8.44 12.84
CA THR A 100 -12.34 -8.41 13.12
C THR A 100 -12.80 -6.97 13.39
N GLY A 101 -14.11 -6.69 13.25
CA GLY A 101 -14.68 -5.40 13.66
C GLY A 101 -14.38 -5.06 15.13
N LYS A 102 -14.36 -6.06 16.02
CA LYS A 102 -13.99 -5.87 17.44
C LYS A 102 -12.55 -5.42 17.63
N GLU A 103 -11.62 -5.93 16.83
CA GLU A 103 -10.21 -5.52 16.87
C GLU A 103 -10.02 -4.12 16.31
N MET A 104 -10.75 -3.77 15.24
CA MET A 104 -10.80 -2.39 14.73
C MET A 104 -11.31 -1.42 15.81
N ALA A 105 -12.44 -1.73 16.45
CA ALA A 105 -13.01 -0.92 17.53
C ALA A 105 -12.09 -0.83 18.75
N LYS A 106 -11.30 -1.87 19.05
CA LYS A 106 -10.28 -1.82 20.11
C LYS A 106 -9.09 -0.94 19.72
N GLY A 107 -8.74 -0.92 18.43
CA GLY A 107 -7.64 -0.13 17.90
C GLY A 107 -7.95 1.37 17.81
N ASP A 108 -9.20 1.70 17.49
CA ASP A 108 -9.75 3.05 17.45
C ASP A 108 -11.07 3.11 18.25
N PRO A 109 -11.00 3.28 19.59
CA PRO A 109 -12.16 3.23 20.47
C PRO A 109 -13.08 4.44 20.35
N SER A 110 -12.63 5.51 19.69
CA SER A 110 -13.43 6.70 19.44
C SER A 110 -14.58 6.43 18.47
N ARG A 111 -14.45 5.37 17.66
CA ARG A 111 -15.43 4.99 16.64
C ARG A 111 -16.03 3.62 16.91
N ARG A 112 -17.26 3.45 16.42
CA ARG A 112 -18.02 2.20 16.54
C ARG A 112 -17.77 1.28 15.34
N TRP A 113 -16.51 0.99 15.06
CA TRP A 113 -16.12 0.15 13.93
C TRP A 113 -16.82 -1.21 13.96
N ARG A 114 -17.37 -1.61 12.81
CA ARG A 114 -17.93 -2.94 12.56
C ARG A 114 -17.33 -3.49 11.28
N SER A 115 -17.38 -4.81 11.17
CA SER A 115 -17.12 -5.48 9.89
C SER A 115 -18.42 -6.04 9.36
N ASN A 116 -18.64 -5.94 8.06
CA ASN A 116 -19.79 -6.55 7.40
C ASN A 116 -19.32 -7.53 6.30
N SER A 117 -20.27 -8.12 5.57
CA SER A 117 -20.01 -9.08 4.50
C SER A 117 -19.77 -8.44 3.13
N GLN A 118 -19.88 -7.12 3.01
CA GLN A 118 -19.68 -6.43 1.75
C GLN A 118 -18.19 -6.43 1.36
N ALA A 119 -17.93 -6.32 0.07
CA ALA A 119 -16.59 -6.04 -0.41
C ALA A 119 -16.22 -4.60 -0.02
N PRO A 120 -14.98 -4.34 0.45
CA PRO A 120 -14.56 -2.98 0.72
C PRO A 120 -14.62 -2.11 -0.53
N LEU A 121 -15.00 -0.85 -0.34
CA LEU A 121 -14.94 0.14 -1.41
C LEU A 121 -13.48 0.39 -1.84
N ALA A 122 -13.32 0.84 -3.08
CA ALA A 122 -12.00 1.23 -3.58
C ALA A 122 -11.47 2.41 -2.75
N PRO A 123 -10.22 2.35 -2.23
CA PRO A 123 -9.62 3.48 -1.56
C PRO A 123 -9.43 4.68 -2.51
N ILE A 124 -9.16 5.86 -1.95
CA ILE A 124 -8.96 7.08 -2.77
C ILE A 124 -7.85 6.97 -3.81
N CYS A 125 -6.82 6.15 -3.56
CA CYS A 125 -5.74 5.93 -4.52
C CYS A 125 -6.04 4.78 -5.51
N GLY A 126 -7.30 4.33 -5.57
CA GLY A 126 -7.82 3.32 -6.49
C GLY A 126 -7.46 1.88 -6.09
N LEU A 127 -8.03 0.90 -6.80
CA LEU A 127 -7.79 -0.52 -6.52
C LEU A 127 -6.31 -0.95 -6.71
N ALA A 128 -5.55 -0.26 -7.55
CA ALA A 128 -4.11 -0.49 -7.70
C ALA A 128 -3.30 -0.14 -6.42
N SER A 129 -3.92 0.55 -5.46
CA SER A 129 -3.34 0.82 -4.13
C SER A 129 -3.55 -0.32 -3.13
N THR A 130 -4.30 -1.37 -3.47
CA THR A 130 -4.60 -2.49 -2.56
C THR A 130 -3.95 -3.79 -2.99
N ARG A 131 -3.53 -3.90 -4.26
CA ARG A 131 -3.06 -5.15 -4.86
C ARG A 131 -2.12 -4.89 -6.05
N GLY A 132 -1.10 -5.72 -6.20
CA GLY A 132 -0.26 -5.78 -7.39
C GLY A 132 -0.68 -6.88 -8.38
N ASP A 133 0.17 -7.16 -9.36
CA ASP A 133 -0.10 -8.19 -10.38
C ASP A 133 0.26 -9.62 -9.92
N LYS A 134 -0.10 -10.63 -10.73
CA LYS A 134 0.29 -12.05 -10.54
C LYS A 134 -0.14 -12.64 -9.19
N VAL A 135 -1.41 -12.41 -8.86
CA VAL A 135 -2.03 -12.79 -7.60
C VAL A 135 -2.38 -14.28 -7.58
N GLN A 136 -2.06 -14.96 -6.47
CA GLN A 136 -2.40 -16.38 -6.24
C GLN A 136 -3.54 -16.58 -5.25
N GLY A 137 -3.93 -15.54 -4.50
CA GLY A 137 -5.06 -15.60 -3.59
C GLY A 137 -5.34 -14.23 -2.97
N VAL A 138 -6.60 -13.97 -2.64
CA VAL A 138 -7.04 -12.72 -2.03
C VAL A 138 -8.01 -13.01 -0.89
N LEU A 139 -7.88 -12.26 0.19
CA LEU A 139 -8.90 -12.08 1.20
C LEU A 139 -9.14 -10.59 1.40
N SER A 140 -10.37 -10.23 1.72
CA SER A 140 -10.68 -8.85 2.10
C SER A 140 -11.75 -8.81 3.17
N ARG A 141 -11.76 -7.72 3.94
CA ARG A 141 -12.83 -7.41 4.87
C ARG A 141 -13.10 -5.92 4.89
N HIS A 142 -14.38 -5.59 4.82
CA HIS A 142 -14.89 -4.24 4.89
C HIS A 142 -15.11 -3.83 6.35
N PHE A 143 -14.79 -2.58 6.65
CA PHE A 143 -15.00 -1.95 7.94
C PHE A 143 -15.69 -0.61 7.76
N THR A 144 -16.67 -0.35 8.61
CA THR A 144 -17.42 0.92 8.61
C THR A 144 -17.89 1.24 10.02
N ASP A 145 -18.11 2.52 10.30
CA ASP A 145 -18.88 2.97 11.46
C ASP A 145 -20.35 3.29 11.13
N GLU A 146 -20.78 3.00 9.89
CA GLU A 146 -22.10 3.27 9.31
C GLU A 146 -22.44 4.77 9.16
N LEU A 147 -21.46 5.65 9.37
CA LEU A 147 -21.64 7.10 9.33
C LEU A 147 -20.59 7.75 8.40
N GLU A 148 -19.42 8.05 8.93
CA GLU A 148 -18.43 8.95 8.33
C GLU A 148 -17.11 8.25 7.97
N ALA A 149 -16.95 6.99 8.39
CA ALA A 149 -15.70 6.25 8.22
C ALA A 149 -15.93 4.91 7.53
N ASP A 150 -15.17 4.69 6.46
CA ASP A 150 -15.22 3.47 5.65
C ASP A 150 -13.81 3.00 5.30
N GLY A 151 -13.61 1.69 5.16
CA GLY A 151 -12.34 1.18 4.70
C GLY A 151 -12.25 -0.34 4.68
N GLY A 152 -11.06 -0.84 4.41
CA GLY A 152 -10.87 -2.25 4.22
C GLY A 152 -9.49 -2.74 4.61
N GLN A 153 -9.46 -4.05 4.85
CA GLN A 153 -8.23 -4.83 4.76
C GLN A 153 -8.28 -5.67 3.49
N TRP A 154 -7.18 -5.67 2.75
CA TRP A 154 -6.90 -6.61 1.67
C TRP A 154 -5.66 -7.40 2.05
N ILE A 155 -5.69 -8.71 1.83
CA ILE A 155 -4.55 -9.60 2.00
C ILE A 155 -4.40 -10.38 0.71
N THR A 156 -3.23 -10.23 0.09
CA THR A 156 -2.93 -10.83 -1.21
C THR A 156 -1.73 -11.74 -1.08
N ARG A 157 -1.86 -12.97 -1.58
CA ARG A 157 -0.77 -13.92 -1.70
C ARG A 157 -0.20 -13.91 -3.11
N TYR A 158 1.12 -13.98 -3.22
CA TYR A 158 1.88 -14.07 -4.46
C TYR A 158 2.64 -15.40 -4.55
N SER A 159 3.26 -15.66 -5.71
CA SER A 159 4.03 -16.89 -5.95
C SER A 159 5.15 -17.11 -4.94
N ASP A 160 5.87 -16.03 -4.63
CA ASP A 160 7.08 -16.03 -3.83
C ASP A 160 7.29 -14.65 -3.20
N GLU A 161 8.30 -14.55 -2.33
CA GLU A 161 8.65 -13.32 -1.64
C GLU A 161 9.08 -12.20 -2.61
N ARG A 162 9.73 -12.52 -3.72
CA ARG A 162 10.17 -11.53 -4.71
C ARG A 162 8.97 -10.90 -5.40
N ALA A 163 7.97 -11.69 -5.78
CA ALA A 163 6.71 -11.20 -6.33
C ALA A 163 5.94 -10.35 -5.32
N ALA A 164 5.84 -10.78 -4.06
CA ALA A 164 5.21 -9.99 -3.00
C ALA A 164 5.93 -8.66 -2.75
N ARG A 165 7.27 -8.67 -2.78
CA ARG A 165 8.09 -7.45 -2.66
C ARG A 165 7.88 -6.48 -3.82
N ALA A 166 7.79 -7.00 -5.05
CA ALA A 166 7.49 -6.18 -6.22
C ALA A 166 6.11 -5.53 -6.10
N ALA A 167 5.09 -6.30 -5.70
CA ALA A 167 3.74 -5.79 -5.48
C ALA A 167 3.69 -4.77 -4.33
N TYR A 168 4.37 -5.03 -3.21
CA TYR A 168 4.51 -4.06 -2.11
C TYR A 168 5.07 -2.72 -2.61
N ASN A 169 6.17 -2.75 -3.37
CA ASN A 169 6.80 -1.54 -3.88
C ASN A 169 5.88 -0.79 -4.86
N GLN A 170 5.18 -1.52 -5.74
CA GLN A 170 4.19 -0.97 -6.65
C GLN A 170 3.06 -0.28 -5.87
N ILE A 171 2.46 -0.97 -4.90
CA ILE A 171 1.36 -0.43 -4.08
C ILE A 171 1.80 0.85 -3.37
N VAL A 172 2.97 0.84 -2.72
CA VAL A 172 3.51 2.04 -2.05
C VAL A 172 3.73 3.18 -3.05
N ALA A 173 4.24 2.90 -4.25
CA ALA A 173 4.41 3.91 -5.29
C ALA A 173 3.06 4.46 -5.79
N THR A 174 2.05 3.60 -5.97
CA THR A 174 0.68 4.01 -6.30
C THR A 174 0.12 4.93 -5.23
N ILE A 175 0.22 4.58 -3.95
CA ILE A 175 -0.26 5.41 -2.84
C ILE A 175 0.48 6.75 -2.80
N LYS A 176 1.80 6.76 -3.01
CA LYS A 176 2.60 8.00 -3.01
C LYS A 176 2.24 8.97 -4.12
N SER A 177 1.79 8.47 -5.26
CA SER A 177 1.37 9.34 -6.37
C SER A 177 -0.13 9.65 -6.37
N CYS A 178 -0.95 8.76 -5.79
CA CYS A 178 -2.41 8.84 -5.63
C CYS A 178 -3.17 9.48 -6.80
N LYS A 179 -2.82 9.09 -8.04
CA LYS A 179 -3.38 9.70 -9.27
C LYS A 179 -4.83 9.33 -9.55
N ALA A 180 -5.36 8.30 -8.88
CA ALA A 180 -6.67 7.74 -9.18
C ALA A 180 -7.83 8.70 -8.88
N PHE A 181 -7.68 9.56 -7.87
CA PHE A 181 -8.72 10.50 -7.49
C PHE A 181 -8.12 11.88 -7.21
N SER A 182 -8.41 12.83 -8.10
CA SER A 182 -8.05 14.23 -7.89
C SER A 182 -9.03 14.87 -6.90
N PRO A 183 -8.56 15.72 -5.97
CA PRO A 183 -9.45 16.49 -5.11
C PRO A 183 -10.45 17.33 -5.93
N GLY A 184 -11.63 17.59 -5.36
CA GLY A 184 -12.60 18.50 -5.97
C GLY A 184 -12.06 19.94 -6.04
N GLN A 185 -12.75 20.82 -6.77
CA GLN A 185 -12.30 22.21 -6.96
C GLN A 185 -12.20 23.03 -5.66
N THR A 186 -12.92 22.62 -4.61
CA THR A 186 -12.92 23.27 -3.30
C THR A 186 -11.87 22.69 -2.35
N HIS A 187 -11.06 21.75 -2.82
CA HIS A 187 -10.21 20.93 -1.97
C HIS A 187 -8.80 20.81 -2.53
N ALA A 188 -7.84 20.64 -1.62
CA ALA A 188 -6.47 20.25 -1.95
C ALA A 188 -6.02 19.12 -1.05
N ARG A 189 -5.11 18.30 -1.55
CA ARG A 189 -4.64 17.10 -0.84
C ARG A 189 -3.13 17.06 -0.73
N LYS A 190 -2.65 16.65 0.44
CA LYS A 190 -1.22 16.46 0.72
C LYS A 190 -0.95 15.20 1.51
N MET A 191 0.24 14.62 1.33
CA MET A 191 0.69 13.51 2.15
C MET A 191 1.22 14.07 3.47
N THR A 192 0.62 13.65 4.59
CA THR A 192 0.98 14.11 5.94
C THR A 192 1.82 13.11 6.71
N GLU A 193 1.86 11.86 6.26
CA GLU A 193 2.64 10.80 6.90
C GLU A 193 3.24 9.86 5.85
N ASN A 194 4.49 9.46 6.06
CA ASN A 194 5.20 8.56 5.15
C ASN A 194 6.38 7.87 5.87
N ARG A 195 6.08 6.94 6.78
CA ARG A 195 7.09 6.31 7.66
C ARG A 195 7.05 4.80 7.62
N THR A 196 8.17 4.19 7.97
CA THR A 196 8.33 2.74 8.06
C THR A 196 8.16 2.25 9.49
N LEU A 197 7.66 1.02 9.65
CA LEU A 197 7.57 0.31 10.92
C LEU A 197 8.31 -1.02 10.83
N ALA A 198 8.97 -1.41 11.91
CA ALA A 198 9.58 -2.74 12.07
C ALA A 198 8.51 -3.78 12.42
N LEU A 199 7.67 -4.08 11.43
CA LEU A 199 6.58 -5.05 11.50
C LEU A 199 6.61 -5.92 10.25
N GLY A 200 6.42 -7.23 10.46
CA GLY A 200 6.69 -8.23 9.44
C GLY A 200 8.07 -8.08 8.80
N ASP A 201 8.20 -8.36 7.51
CA ASP A 201 9.43 -8.10 6.76
C ASP A 201 9.58 -6.61 6.41
N ARG A 202 8.44 -5.91 6.31
CA ARG A 202 8.34 -4.46 6.14
C ARG A 202 6.90 -4.00 6.31
N THR A 203 6.74 -2.87 6.97
CA THR A 203 5.49 -2.13 6.98
C THR A 203 5.75 -0.66 6.71
N ARG A 204 4.85 -0.02 5.95
CA ARG A 204 4.84 1.43 5.74
C ARG A 204 3.47 1.99 6.04
N ILE A 205 3.43 3.05 6.84
CA ILE A 205 2.25 3.88 7.05
C ILE A 205 2.37 5.10 6.16
N LEU A 206 1.33 5.36 5.36
CA LEU A 206 1.17 6.55 4.56
C LEU A 206 -0.17 7.20 4.91
N ARG A 207 -0.22 8.53 4.92
CA ARG A 207 -1.47 9.25 5.16
C ARG A 207 -1.62 10.38 4.17
N TRP A 208 -2.76 10.42 3.52
CA TRP A 208 -3.22 11.60 2.80
C TRP A 208 -4.21 12.36 3.66
N TYR A 209 -4.15 13.68 3.54
CA TYR A 209 -5.09 14.61 4.13
C TYR A 209 -5.63 15.51 3.04
N ASP A 210 -6.94 15.52 2.89
CA ASP A 210 -7.69 16.39 2.01
C ASP A 210 -8.28 17.53 2.86
N TYR A 211 -8.11 18.76 2.40
CA TYR A 211 -8.47 19.94 3.15
C TYR A 211 -9.14 20.99 2.29
N ALA A 212 -10.08 21.70 2.91
CA ALA A 212 -10.83 22.77 2.26
C ALA A 212 -9.90 23.92 1.84
N LEU A 213 -10.13 24.44 0.63
CA LEU A 213 -9.50 25.65 0.13
C LEU A 213 -10.22 26.89 0.67
N PRO A 214 -9.54 28.06 0.71
CA PRO A 214 -10.16 29.31 1.17
C PRO A 214 -11.43 29.73 0.42
N SER A 215 -11.65 29.21 -0.80
CA SER A 215 -12.85 29.45 -1.60
C SER A 215 -14.11 28.79 -1.03
N ASP A 216 -13.95 27.80 -0.14
CA ASP A 216 -15.05 27.11 0.53
C ASP A 216 -14.61 26.64 1.93
N PRO A 217 -14.42 27.55 2.90
CA PRO A 217 -13.87 27.21 4.22
C PRO A 217 -14.79 26.33 5.07
N GLY A 218 -16.05 26.13 4.65
CA GLY A 218 -17.03 25.26 5.31
C GLY A 218 -16.99 23.81 4.84
N SER A 219 -16.22 23.48 3.79
CA SER A 219 -16.06 22.12 3.31
C SER A 219 -15.39 21.23 4.34
N GLU A 220 -15.85 19.98 4.44
CA GLU A 220 -15.32 19.01 5.40
C GLU A 220 -14.00 18.42 4.93
N ASN A 221 -13.01 18.38 5.82
CA ASN A 221 -11.72 17.73 5.54
C ASN A 221 -11.87 16.21 5.41
N GLY A 222 -10.85 15.55 4.86
CA GLY A 222 -10.79 14.10 4.75
C GLY A 222 -9.46 13.49 5.18
N GLY A 223 -9.51 12.39 5.92
CA GLY A 223 -8.36 11.60 6.34
C GLY A 223 -8.32 10.25 5.61
N PHE A 224 -7.17 9.91 5.02
CA PHE A 224 -7.00 8.67 4.25
C PHE A 224 -5.72 7.93 4.64
N PRO A 225 -5.73 7.19 5.76
CA PRO A 225 -4.59 6.43 6.21
C PRO A 225 -4.47 5.08 5.47
N TYR A 226 -3.23 4.70 5.18
CA TYR A 226 -2.84 3.42 4.58
C TYR A 226 -1.76 2.74 5.43
N ALA A 227 -1.88 1.44 5.64
CA ALA A 227 -0.79 0.62 6.14
C ALA A 227 -0.54 -0.54 5.17
N VAL A 228 0.66 -0.58 4.58
CA VAL A 228 1.08 -1.63 3.66
C VAL A 228 2.11 -2.49 4.37
N THR A 229 1.83 -3.78 4.53
CA THR A 229 2.70 -4.75 5.21
C THR A 229 3.02 -5.90 4.27
N GLN A 230 4.29 -6.28 4.17
CA GLN A 230 4.71 -7.53 3.52
C GLN A 230 5.18 -8.52 4.60
N GLN A 231 4.75 -9.77 4.48
CA GLN A 231 5.24 -10.92 5.25
C GLN A 231 5.42 -12.10 4.30
N GLY A 232 6.66 -12.52 4.05
CA GLY A 232 6.99 -13.55 3.07
C GLY A 232 6.39 -13.24 1.69
N ASN A 233 5.60 -14.18 1.17
CA ASN A 233 4.88 -14.05 -0.11
C ASN A 233 3.48 -13.41 0.03
N VAL A 234 3.18 -12.75 1.14
CA VAL A 234 1.90 -12.08 1.41
C VAL A 234 2.09 -10.57 1.53
N VAL A 235 1.14 -9.80 0.99
CA VAL A 235 1.01 -8.36 1.24
C VAL A 235 -0.36 -8.08 1.82
N SER A 236 -0.42 -7.38 2.96
CA SER A 236 -1.64 -6.81 3.51
C SER A 236 -1.67 -5.30 3.33
N VAL A 237 -2.81 -4.78 2.91
CA VAL A 237 -3.10 -3.36 2.86
C VAL A 237 -4.30 -3.08 3.76
N LEU A 238 -4.15 -2.14 4.68
CA LEU A 238 -5.25 -1.44 5.33
C LEU A 238 -5.38 -0.08 4.65
N ALA A 239 -6.60 0.32 4.31
CA ALA A 239 -6.87 1.65 3.79
C ALA A 239 -8.25 2.13 4.23
N PHE A 240 -8.35 3.38 4.64
CA PHE A 240 -9.59 4.00 5.11
C PHE A 240 -9.82 5.35 4.43
N SER A 241 -11.08 5.74 4.37
CA SER A 241 -11.58 7.02 3.91
C SER A 241 -12.54 7.56 4.96
N GLU A 242 -12.25 8.75 5.46
CA GLU A 242 -12.92 9.26 6.65
C GLU A 242 -13.12 10.76 6.53
N MET A 243 -14.26 11.25 7.02
CA MET A 243 -14.45 12.68 7.23
C MET A 243 -13.58 13.18 8.40
N GLY A 244 -13.20 14.46 8.34
CA GLY A 244 -12.32 15.10 9.31
C GLY A 244 -10.86 14.69 9.19
N THR A 245 -10.19 14.49 10.33
CA THR A 245 -8.76 14.17 10.41
C THR A 245 -8.45 12.66 10.24
N GLY A 246 -9.49 11.82 10.19
CA GLY A 246 -9.41 10.35 10.12
C GLY A 246 -8.98 9.68 11.43
N ILE A 247 -8.60 8.40 11.39
CA ILE A 247 -8.12 7.66 12.57
C ILE A 247 -6.85 8.34 13.08
N GLU A 248 -6.75 8.60 14.38
CA GLU A 248 -5.55 9.17 14.98
C GLU A 248 -4.29 8.33 14.65
N PRO A 249 -3.11 8.94 14.39
CA PRO A 249 -1.92 8.21 13.97
C PRO A 249 -1.51 7.06 14.91
N ALA A 250 -1.61 7.25 16.23
CA ALA A 250 -1.29 6.23 17.23
C ALA A 250 -2.29 5.05 17.21
N ASN A 251 -3.57 5.33 17.00
CA ASN A 251 -4.63 4.32 16.88
C ASN A 251 -4.46 3.54 15.58
N PHE A 252 -4.18 4.22 14.47
CA PHE A 252 -3.93 3.58 13.19
C PHE A 252 -2.68 2.69 13.21
N GLU A 253 -1.61 3.12 13.88
CA GLU A 253 -0.44 2.26 14.10
C GLU A 253 -0.79 1.00 14.90
N ARG A 254 -1.61 1.11 15.95
CA ARG A 254 -2.06 -0.03 16.76
C ARG A 254 -2.85 -1.04 15.91
N ILE A 255 -3.71 -0.54 15.02
CA ILE A 255 -4.45 -1.35 14.05
C ILE A 255 -3.48 -2.03 13.08
N ALA A 256 -2.52 -1.28 12.52
CA ALA A 256 -1.52 -1.81 11.60
C ALA A 256 -0.65 -2.92 12.24
N ARG A 257 -0.24 -2.75 13.50
CA ARG A 257 0.45 -3.77 14.29
C ARG A 257 -0.39 -5.04 14.45
N SER A 258 -1.66 -4.89 14.78
CA SER A 258 -2.60 -6.01 14.93
C SER A 258 -2.79 -6.76 13.61
N ALA A 259 -2.90 -6.04 12.48
CA ALA A 259 -3.02 -6.66 11.16
C ALA A 259 -1.73 -7.38 10.75
N ALA A 260 -0.55 -6.80 10.99
CA ALA A 260 0.73 -7.42 10.67
C ALA A 260 0.93 -8.74 11.45
N ALA A 261 0.55 -8.77 12.73
CA ALA A 261 0.63 -9.95 13.59
C ALA A 261 -0.27 -11.11 13.14
N ARG A 262 -1.17 -10.89 12.18
CA ARG A 262 -2.11 -11.89 11.66
C ARG A 262 -1.59 -12.61 10.40
N LEU A 263 -0.45 -12.20 9.83
CA LEU A 263 0.03 -12.66 8.52
C LEU A 263 1.01 -13.84 8.57
N GLY A 264 1.54 -14.21 9.74
CA GLY A 264 2.52 -15.26 9.92
C GLY A 264 2.34 -15.97 11.25
#